data_AF-W2U4S2-F1
#
_entry.id   AF-W2U4S2-F1
#
_cell.length_a   1.000
_cell.length_b   1.000
_cell.length_c   1.000
_cell.angle_alpha   90.00
_cell.angle_beta   90.00
_cell.angle_gamma   90.00
#
_symmetry.space_group_name_H-M   'P 1'
#
loop_
_entity.id
_entity.type
_entity.pdbx_description
1 polymer ?
#
loop_
_entity_poly.entity_id
_entity_poly.type
_entity_poly.pdbx_seq_one_letter_code
_entity_poly.pdbx_strand_id
1 'polypeptide(L)'
;MDKIAPNGLTRTLALVPFLFALGLAQVSCDASEVRFDFSAPGSLSFQAGYPVANLGGYLHLFDAGPLMFLPTQVLGGSQPYRLECTITTGGGGGGGALCGAGNTHCFRLTGISGSLPPPLDPNTRVYVMVQVVSGTGVINHVPSPTPLGAIPDNRGLASIPRNTTAVLWIYILLRMDPLDAFLPDPPVSGTLTFTYRLRNN
;
A
#
# COMPACT_ATOMS: atom_id res chain seq x y z
N MET A 1 -18.58 -14.23 -67.06
CA MET A 1 -17.69 -14.67 -65.96
C MET A 1 -17.43 -13.42 -65.13
N ASP A 2 -18.31 -13.20 -64.16
CA ASP A 2 -18.43 -11.93 -63.43
C ASP A 2 -18.12 -12.12 -61.95
N LYS A 3 -17.28 -11.20 -61.48
CA LYS A 3 -17.16 -10.58 -60.15
C LYS A 3 -16.91 -11.40 -58.87
N ILE A 4 -15.83 -10.93 -58.25
CA ILE A 4 -15.27 -11.14 -56.91
C ILE A 4 -16.21 -10.62 -55.81
N ALA A 5 -16.29 -11.36 -54.69
CA ALA A 5 -16.39 -10.82 -53.33
C ALA A 5 -15.86 -11.84 -52.30
N PRO A 6 -14.73 -11.61 -51.61
CA PRO A 6 -14.37 -12.33 -50.40
C PRO A 6 -15.10 -11.70 -49.20
N ASN A 7 -15.93 -12.49 -48.53
CA ASN A 7 -16.53 -12.13 -47.26
C ASN A 7 -15.44 -11.94 -46.21
N GLY A 8 -15.51 -10.77 -45.57
CA GLY A 8 -14.52 -10.28 -44.65
C GLY A 8 -14.47 -11.02 -43.32
N LEU A 9 -13.32 -10.85 -42.68
CA LEU A 9 -13.20 -10.64 -41.25
C LEU A 9 -11.83 -10.00 -41.04
N THR A 10 -11.80 -8.69 -41.27
CA THR A 10 -10.70 -7.82 -40.88
C THR A 10 -10.47 -8.02 -39.39
N ARG A 11 -9.39 -8.71 -39.02
CA ARG A 11 -8.86 -8.70 -37.65
C ARG A 11 -8.52 -7.25 -37.33
N THR A 12 -9.43 -6.56 -36.65
CA THR A 12 -9.18 -5.26 -36.07
C THR A 12 -8.11 -5.46 -35.01
N LEU A 13 -6.87 -5.10 -35.35
CA LEU A 13 -5.84 -4.81 -34.37
C LEU A 13 -6.44 -3.69 -33.50
N ALA A 14 -6.90 -4.03 -32.30
CA ALA A 14 -7.27 -3.04 -31.31
C ALA A 14 -5.97 -2.37 -30.87
N LEU A 15 -5.53 -1.37 -31.65
CA LEU A 15 -4.69 -0.31 -31.14
C LEU A 15 -5.49 0.32 -30.00
N VAL A 16 -5.17 -0.06 -28.77
CA VAL A 16 -5.52 0.75 -27.61
C VAL A 16 -4.83 2.09 -27.85
N PRO A 17 -5.56 3.18 -28.10
CA PRO A 17 -4.92 4.48 -28.21
C PRO A 17 -4.36 4.80 -26.83
N PHE A 18 -3.03 4.93 -26.76
CA PHE A 18 -2.30 5.47 -25.64
C PHE A 18 -2.86 6.88 -25.40
N LEU A 19 -3.84 6.98 -24.52
CA LEU A 19 -4.53 8.24 -24.22
C LEU A 19 -3.49 9.20 -23.65
N PHE A 20 -3.26 10.25 -24.42
CA PHE A 20 -2.58 11.49 -24.10
C PHE A 20 -2.31 11.69 -22.60
N ALA A 21 -1.02 11.66 -22.25
CA ALA A 21 -0.48 12.14 -20.99
C ALA A 21 -0.65 13.66 -20.88
N LEU A 22 -1.89 14.12 -20.77
CA LEU A 22 -2.22 15.48 -20.38
C LEU A 22 -2.10 15.56 -18.86
N GLY A 23 -0.91 15.93 -18.35
CA GLY A 23 -0.67 16.68 -17.11
C GLY A 23 -1.39 16.29 -15.80
N LEU A 24 -2.13 15.19 -15.74
CA LEU A 24 -2.94 14.82 -14.59
C LEU A 24 -2.13 13.95 -13.66
N ALA A 25 -2.12 14.35 -12.40
CA ALA A 25 -1.44 13.62 -11.34
C ALA A 25 -2.19 12.29 -11.08
N GLN A 26 -1.45 11.17 -11.03
CA GLN A 26 -1.99 9.82 -10.95
C GLN A 26 -1.25 8.97 -9.92
N VAL A 27 -1.97 7.98 -9.36
CA VAL A 27 -1.45 6.97 -8.45
C VAL A 27 -1.85 5.62 -8.99
N SER A 28 -0.89 4.71 -9.10
CA SER A 28 -1.11 3.32 -9.44
C SER A 28 -0.36 2.45 -8.43
N CYS A 29 -1.10 1.71 -7.61
CA CYS A 29 -0.54 0.71 -6.71
C CYS A 29 -0.83 -0.69 -7.26
N ASP A 30 0.12 -1.62 -7.11
CA ASP A 30 -0.03 -3.00 -7.54
C ASP A 30 -1.11 -3.76 -6.76
N ALA A 31 -1.36 -3.34 -5.52
CA ALA A 31 -2.43 -3.82 -4.67
C ALA A 31 -3.03 -2.71 -3.81
N SER A 32 -4.11 -3.06 -3.11
CA SER A 32 -4.69 -2.24 -2.05
C SER A 32 -5.04 -3.05 -0.81
N GLU A 33 -4.89 -4.37 -0.84
CA GLU A 33 -5.41 -5.26 0.18
C GLU A 33 -4.29 -6.11 0.77
N VAL A 34 -4.29 -6.25 2.10
CA VAL A 34 -3.31 -7.06 2.83
C VAL A 34 -4.03 -8.02 3.78
N ARG A 35 -3.49 -9.22 3.92
CA ARG A 35 -3.99 -10.27 4.81
C ARG A 35 -2.98 -10.58 5.90
N PHE A 36 -3.46 -10.60 7.14
CA PHE A 36 -2.77 -11.14 8.30
C PHE A 36 -3.44 -12.47 8.65
N ASP A 37 -2.68 -13.55 8.70
CA ASP A 37 -3.18 -14.90 8.98
C ASP A 37 -2.20 -15.65 9.89
N PHE A 38 -2.42 -15.52 11.19
CA PHE A 38 -1.55 -16.11 12.20
C PHE A 38 -1.70 -17.63 12.32
N SER A 39 -2.68 -18.25 11.64
CA SER A 39 -2.72 -19.71 11.45
C SER A 39 -1.96 -20.20 10.24
N ALA A 40 -1.58 -19.31 9.32
CA ALA A 40 -0.93 -19.73 8.09
C ALA A 40 0.33 -20.55 8.41
N PRO A 41 0.50 -21.73 7.79
CA PRO A 41 1.68 -22.55 8.03
C PRO A 41 2.94 -21.82 7.57
N GLY A 42 4.01 -21.93 8.35
CA GLY A 42 5.29 -21.33 8.01
C GLY A 42 6.21 -21.25 9.22
N SER A 43 7.52 -21.31 8.96
CA SER A 43 8.52 -21.04 9.99
C SER A 43 8.58 -19.55 10.33
N LEU A 44 9.16 -19.24 11.50
CA LEU A 44 9.53 -17.88 11.83
C LEU A 44 10.45 -17.34 10.74
N SER A 45 10.06 -16.22 10.15
CA SER A 45 10.81 -15.53 9.10
C SER A 45 10.69 -14.03 9.27
N PHE A 46 11.75 -13.33 8.92
CA PHE A 46 11.85 -11.88 9.04
C PHE A 46 12.06 -11.26 7.67
N GLN A 47 11.38 -10.15 7.43
CA GLN A 47 11.49 -9.36 6.21
C GLN A 47 11.52 -7.89 6.60
N ALA A 48 12.45 -7.13 6.02
CA ALA A 48 12.69 -5.74 6.40
C ALA A 48 12.85 -5.52 7.94
N GLY A 49 13.34 -6.53 8.67
CA GLY A 49 13.50 -6.49 10.13
C GLY A 49 12.26 -6.87 10.96
N TYR A 50 11.15 -7.25 10.32
CA TYR A 50 9.88 -7.59 10.98
C TYR A 50 9.47 -9.04 10.73
N PRO A 51 8.91 -9.75 11.73
CA PRO A 51 8.37 -11.09 11.53
C PRO A 51 7.13 -11.07 10.61
N VAL A 52 6.93 -12.14 9.85
CA VAL A 52 5.69 -12.34 9.07
C VAL A 52 4.57 -12.85 9.99
N ALA A 53 3.34 -12.37 9.78
CA ALA A 53 2.14 -12.83 10.49
C ALA A 53 1.74 -14.25 10.04
N ASN A 54 2.54 -15.25 10.37
CA ASN A 54 2.25 -16.67 10.19
C ASN A 54 2.36 -17.38 11.55
N LEU A 55 2.13 -18.70 11.60
CA LEU A 55 2.17 -19.45 12.85
C LEU A 55 3.54 -19.35 13.57
N GLY A 56 4.64 -19.43 12.84
CA GLY A 56 5.98 -19.28 13.43
C GLY A 56 6.22 -17.89 14.04
N GLY A 57 5.76 -16.83 13.37
CA GLY A 57 5.79 -15.46 13.91
C GLY A 57 4.88 -15.29 15.12
N TYR A 58 3.69 -15.86 15.10
CA TYR A 58 2.75 -15.81 16.21
C TYR A 58 3.31 -16.48 17.46
N LEU A 59 3.91 -17.66 17.33
CA LEU A 59 4.55 -18.33 18.47
C LEU A 59 5.72 -17.52 19.02
N HIS A 60 6.51 -16.89 18.14
CA HIS A 60 7.63 -16.04 18.55
C HIS A 60 7.21 -14.80 19.35
N LEU A 61 5.98 -14.30 19.18
CA LEU A 61 5.41 -13.20 19.98
C LEU A 61 5.53 -13.48 21.49
N PHE A 62 5.28 -14.72 21.92
CA PHE A 62 5.26 -15.09 23.32
C PHE A 62 6.66 -15.17 23.94
N ASP A 63 7.70 -15.35 23.11
CA ASP A 63 9.09 -15.37 23.55
C ASP A 63 9.72 -13.96 23.54
N ALA A 64 9.35 -13.13 22.57
CA ALA A 64 9.99 -11.83 22.32
C ALA A 64 9.25 -10.62 22.94
N GLY A 65 7.99 -10.78 23.34
CA GLY A 65 7.14 -9.67 23.80
C GLY A 65 6.45 -8.95 22.63
N PRO A 66 6.08 -7.66 22.78
CA PRO A 66 5.39 -6.92 21.72
C PRO A 66 6.16 -6.86 20.40
N LEU A 67 5.48 -7.17 19.30
CA LEU A 67 6.06 -7.22 17.95
C LEU A 67 5.20 -6.45 16.93
N MET A 68 5.81 -6.07 15.82
CA MET A 68 5.13 -5.59 14.62
C MET A 68 5.30 -6.61 13.52
N PHE A 69 4.19 -7.09 12.97
CA PHE A 69 4.17 -8.12 11.94
C PHE A 69 3.94 -7.53 10.57
N LEU A 70 4.64 -8.07 9.58
CA LEU A 70 4.28 -7.92 8.18
C LEU A 70 3.08 -8.83 7.85
N PRO A 71 2.28 -8.50 6.83
CA PRO A 71 1.18 -9.34 6.41
C PRO A 71 1.71 -10.69 5.93
N THR A 72 0.88 -11.71 6.01
CA THR A 72 1.16 -12.99 5.36
C THR A 72 1.12 -12.84 3.84
N GLN A 73 0.29 -11.92 3.34
CA GLN A 73 0.09 -11.69 1.92
C GLN A 73 -0.37 -10.27 1.61
N VAL A 74 0.09 -9.75 0.47
CA VAL A 74 -0.53 -8.62 -0.23
C VAL A 74 -1.34 -9.17 -1.40
N LEU A 75 -2.65 -8.95 -1.38
CA LEU A 75 -3.58 -9.58 -2.30
C LEU A 75 -3.61 -8.84 -3.64
N GLY A 76 -3.30 -9.57 -4.71
CA GLY A 76 -3.13 -9.00 -6.06
C GLY A 76 -1.78 -8.29 -6.29
N GLY A 77 -0.94 -8.19 -5.26
CA GLY A 77 0.34 -7.49 -5.33
C GLY A 77 1.45 -8.32 -5.97
N SER A 78 2.47 -7.62 -6.47
CA SER A 78 3.67 -8.21 -7.06
C SER A 78 4.68 -8.68 -6.02
N GLN A 79 4.54 -8.21 -4.77
CA GLN A 79 5.41 -8.52 -3.64
C GLN A 79 4.58 -9.03 -2.46
N PRO A 80 5.06 -10.04 -1.71
CA PRO A 80 4.24 -10.69 -0.67
C PRO A 80 4.02 -9.85 0.60
N TYR A 81 4.86 -8.83 0.86
CA TYR A 81 4.90 -8.13 2.17
C TYR A 81 4.77 -6.62 2.10
N ARG A 82 4.67 -6.05 0.90
CA ARG A 82 4.58 -4.60 0.68
C ARG A 82 3.76 -4.30 -0.57
N LEU A 83 3.15 -3.13 -0.59
CA LEU A 83 2.54 -2.58 -1.78
C LEU A 83 3.59 -1.75 -2.52
N GLU A 84 3.58 -1.79 -3.84
CA GLU A 84 4.37 -0.91 -4.68
C GLU A 84 3.46 0.07 -5.40
N CYS A 85 3.69 1.37 -5.17
CA CYS A 85 2.93 2.45 -5.78
C CYS A 85 3.83 3.27 -6.69
N THR A 86 3.44 3.37 -7.96
CA THR A 86 3.97 4.35 -8.91
C THR A 86 3.09 5.59 -8.88
N ILE A 87 3.72 6.74 -8.67
CA ILE A 87 3.05 8.03 -8.59
C ILE A 87 3.64 8.93 -9.66
N THR A 88 2.80 9.50 -10.51
CA THR A 88 3.22 10.42 -11.58
C THR A 88 2.51 11.74 -11.41
N THR A 89 3.25 12.83 -11.37
CA THR A 89 2.71 14.20 -11.25
C THR A 89 2.93 14.97 -12.55
N GLY A 90 1.97 15.83 -12.91
CA GLY A 90 2.11 16.78 -14.02
C GLY A 90 2.54 18.17 -13.57
N GLY A 91 2.30 19.17 -14.43
CA GLY A 91 2.51 20.59 -14.12
C GLY A 91 1.30 21.27 -13.47
N GLY A 92 1.54 22.28 -12.62
CA GLY A 92 0.52 23.12 -11.96
C GLY A 92 0.31 22.86 -10.45
N GLY A 93 -0.01 23.91 -9.67
CA GLY A 93 -0.40 23.86 -8.25
C GLY A 93 -0.12 25.17 -7.46
N GLY A 94 -1.00 25.51 -6.52
CA GLY A 94 -0.82 26.59 -5.53
C GLY A 94 -0.40 25.99 -4.18
N GLY A 95 0.25 26.77 -3.32
CA GLY A 95 0.79 26.26 -2.05
C GLY A 95 -0.21 26.33 -0.88
N GLY A 96 -0.21 25.32 -0.02
CA GLY A 96 -0.99 25.29 1.23
C GLY A 96 -0.53 24.18 2.20
N ALA A 97 -0.55 24.47 3.50
CA ALA A 97 0.47 24.12 4.51
C ALA A 97 0.62 22.66 5.02
N LEU A 98 -0.04 21.64 4.46
CA LEU A 98 0.00 20.27 5.03
C LEU A 98 0.10 19.24 3.91
N CYS A 99 1.13 18.40 4.00
CA CYS A 99 1.69 17.53 2.98
C CYS A 99 1.88 18.30 1.68
N GLY A 100 2.95 19.10 1.63
CA GLY A 100 3.28 20.02 0.54
C GLY A 100 3.41 21.49 0.97
N ALA A 101 4.64 21.94 1.21
CA ALA A 101 4.96 23.35 1.00
C ALA A 101 5.42 23.53 -0.46
N GLY A 102 5.03 24.65 -1.09
CA GLY A 102 5.46 25.01 -2.45
C GLY A 102 4.83 24.17 -3.58
N ASN A 103 5.66 23.69 -4.50
CA ASN A 103 5.25 23.08 -5.78
C ASN A 103 5.19 21.54 -5.74
N THR A 104 4.55 20.93 -4.75
CA THR A 104 4.47 19.46 -4.60
C THR A 104 3.02 18.96 -4.52
N HIS A 105 2.82 17.70 -4.89
CA HIS A 105 1.58 16.94 -4.70
C HIS A 105 1.75 16.02 -3.50
N CYS A 106 0.70 15.82 -2.71
CA CYS A 106 0.80 14.88 -1.60
C CYS A 106 0.01 13.60 -1.82
N PHE A 107 0.74 12.51 -1.68
CA PHE A 107 0.24 11.15 -1.64
C PHE A 107 -0.28 10.85 -0.24
N ARG A 108 -1.58 10.54 -0.13
CA ARG A 108 -2.29 10.37 1.12
C ARG A 108 -2.99 9.03 1.18
N LEU A 109 -3.01 8.44 2.37
CA LEU A 109 -3.92 7.34 2.72
C LEU A 109 -5.29 7.94 3.11
N THR A 110 -6.35 7.55 2.42
CA THR A 110 -7.67 8.19 2.57
C THR A 110 -8.69 7.38 3.34
N GLY A 111 -8.50 6.06 3.38
CA GLY A 111 -9.48 5.18 3.95
C GLY A 111 -8.88 3.82 4.19
N ILE A 112 -9.43 3.16 5.21
CA ILE A 112 -9.11 1.80 5.58
C ILE A 112 -10.44 1.12 5.84
N SER A 113 -10.60 -0.07 5.28
CA SER A 113 -11.77 -0.91 5.49
C SER A 113 -11.34 -2.36 5.70
N GLY A 114 -12.29 -3.21 6.05
CA GLY A 114 -12.04 -4.60 6.42
C GLY A 114 -11.97 -4.76 7.94
N SER A 115 -11.38 -5.87 8.37
CA SER A 115 -11.38 -6.27 9.78
C SER A 115 -10.12 -7.04 10.13
N LEU A 116 -9.68 -6.89 11.36
CA LEU A 116 -8.65 -7.72 11.97
C LEU A 116 -9.29 -8.76 12.90
N PRO A 117 -8.59 -9.85 13.18
CA PRO A 117 -9.06 -10.81 14.19
C PRO A 117 -9.17 -10.12 15.56
N PRO A 118 -10.29 -10.26 16.30
CA PRO A 118 -10.39 -9.74 17.66
C PRO A 118 -9.28 -10.31 18.55
N PRO A 119 -8.68 -9.52 19.46
CA PRO A 119 -9.11 -8.21 19.94
C PRO A 119 -8.53 -7.01 19.16
N LEU A 120 -7.91 -7.24 18.00
CA LEU A 120 -7.15 -6.20 17.31
C LEU A 120 -8.07 -5.16 16.65
N ASP A 121 -7.86 -3.88 16.99
CA ASP A 121 -8.48 -2.73 16.32
C ASP A 121 -7.51 -2.13 15.29
N PRO A 122 -7.90 -2.05 14.00
CA PRO A 122 -7.05 -1.44 12.97
C PRO A 122 -6.59 -0.02 13.31
N ASN A 123 -7.39 0.79 14.00
CA ASN A 123 -7.07 2.17 14.29
C ASN A 123 -5.94 2.35 15.30
N THR A 124 -5.71 1.34 16.15
CA THR A 124 -4.70 1.38 17.22
C THR A 124 -3.52 0.44 16.95
N ARG A 125 -3.75 -0.63 16.17
CA ARG A 125 -2.76 -1.69 15.93
C ARG A 125 -2.05 -1.59 14.59
N VAL A 126 -2.57 -0.84 13.62
CA VAL A 126 -1.93 -0.74 12.29
C VAL A 126 -0.93 0.41 12.24
N TYR A 127 0.23 0.09 11.70
CA TYR A 127 1.33 1.00 11.45
C TYR A 127 1.63 1.02 9.94
N VAL A 128 2.08 2.16 9.45
CA VAL A 128 2.48 2.33 8.05
C VAL A 128 3.93 2.79 8.04
N MET A 129 4.70 2.27 7.10
CA MET A 129 6.05 2.71 6.80
C MET A 129 6.18 2.83 5.28
N VAL A 130 6.79 3.91 4.82
CA VAL A 130 7.03 4.19 3.40
C VAL A 130 8.52 4.14 3.15
N GLN A 131 8.91 3.58 2.02
CA GLN A 131 10.27 3.64 1.50
C GLN A 131 10.24 4.23 0.09
N VAL A 132 11.07 5.25 -0.14
CA VAL A 132 11.24 5.86 -1.46
C VAL A 132 12.25 5.02 -2.24
N VAL A 133 11.79 4.38 -3.30
CA VAL A 133 12.63 3.56 -4.19
C VAL A 133 13.25 4.43 -5.27
N SER A 134 12.44 5.34 -5.83
CA SER A 134 12.87 6.31 -6.83
C SER A 134 11.99 7.57 -6.81
N GLY A 135 12.47 8.64 -7.43
CA GLY A 135 11.80 9.94 -7.50
C GLY A 135 12.62 11.04 -6.82
N THR A 136 13.28 11.86 -7.63
CA THR A 136 14.13 12.96 -7.13
C THR A 136 13.30 13.98 -6.38
N GLY A 137 13.76 14.38 -5.19
CA GLY A 137 13.09 15.39 -4.38
C GLY A 137 11.81 14.93 -3.69
N VAL A 138 11.48 13.63 -3.74
CA VAL A 138 10.41 13.05 -2.94
C VAL A 138 10.77 13.15 -1.46
N ILE A 139 9.82 13.67 -0.67
CA ILE A 139 9.96 13.76 0.78
C ILE A 139 9.08 12.69 1.40
N ASN A 140 9.69 11.79 2.16
CA ASN A 140 9.01 10.75 2.91
C ASN A 140 8.62 11.28 4.29
N HIS A 141 7.32 11.22 4.60
CA HIS A 141 6.80 11.66 5.90
C HIS A 141 6.65 10.52 6.91
N VAL A 142 6.85 9.29 6.47
CA VAL A 142 6.62 8.07 7.26
C VAL A 142 7.78 7.07 7.08
N PRO A 143 9.04 7.45 7.33
CA PRO A 143 10.21 6.62 7.04
C PRO A 143 10.40 5.43 8.00
N SER A 144 9.68 5.42 9.12
CA SER A 144 9.65 4.35 10.10
C SER A 144 8.20 3.99 10.44
N PRO A 145 7.93 2.82 11.06
CA PRO A 145 6.58 2.41 11.42
C PRO A 145 5.90 3.48 12.25
N THR A 146 4.87 4.08 11.67
CA THR A 146 4.09 5.15 12.29
C THR A 146 2.65 4.69 12.45
N PRO A 147 2.06 4.77 13.65
CA PRO A 147 0.68 4.35 13.85
C PRO A 147 -0.24 5.24 13.02
N LEU A 148 -1.32 4.68 12.47
CA LEU A 148 -2.22 5.39 11.56
C LEU A 148 -2.73 6.74 12.09
N GLY A 149 -3.03 6.82 13.39
CA GLY A 149 -3.49 8.04 14.05
C GLY A 149 -2.43 9.13 14.20
N ALA A 150 -1.14 8.79 14.06
CA ALA A 150 -0.02 9.73 14.18
C ALA A 150 0.61 10.10 12.83
N ILE A 151 0.10 9.57 11.72
CA ILE A 151 0.61 9.95 10.39
C ILE A 151 0.31 11.44 10.17
N PRO A 152 1.33 12.26 9.82
CA PRO A 152 1.19 13.70 9.71
C PRO A 152 0.18 14.11 8.62
N ASP A 153 -0.22 15.38 8.64
CA ASP A 153 -0.95 16.03 7.54
C ASP A 153 -2.25 15.33 7.09
N ASN A 154 -3.02 14.82 8.06
CA ASN A 154 -4.22 14.02 7.81
C ASN A 154 -3.93 12.79 6.92
N ARG A 155 -2.93 12.00 7.32
CA ARG A 155 -2.47 10.78 6.64
C ARG A 155 -1.68 11.03 5.35
N GLY A 156 -0.83 12.06 5.36
CA GLY A 156 0.18 12.35 4.34
C GLY A 156 1.34 11.36 4.42
N LEU A 157 1.52 10.58 3.35
CA LEU A 157 2.56 9.56 3.27
C LEU A 157 3.86 10.11 2.67
N ALA A 158 3.74 10.88 1.58
CA ALA A 158 4.88 11.48 0.91
C ALA A 158 4.48 12.75 0.13
N SER A 159 5.42 13.68 0.00
CA SER A 159 5.33 14.81 -0.94
C SER A 159 6.11 14.49 -2.21
N ILE A 160 5.44 14.59 -3.36
CA ILE A 160 5.96 14.29 -4.68
C ILE A 160 6.10 15.60 -5.46
N PRO A 161 7.30 15.97 -5.95
CA PRO A 161 7.47 17.15 -6.78
C PRO A 161 6.64 17.09 -8.06
N ARG A 162 6.47 18.22 -8.75
CA ARG A 162 5.84 18.27 -10.08
C ARG A 162 6.67 17.55 -11.12
N ASN A 163 6.02 17.16 -12.21
CA ASN A 163 6.66 16.53 -13.37
C ASN A 163 7.59 15.37 -12.97
N THR A 164 7.20 14.62 -11.93
CA THR A 164 8.03 13.58 -11.31
C THR A 164 7.27 12.27 -11.35
N THR A 165 7.99 11.21 -11.69
CA THR A 165 7.55 9.83 -11.45
C THR A 165 8.34 9.29 -10.27
N ALA A 166 7.62 8.81 -9.26
CA ALA A 166 8.19 8.22 -8.05
C ALA A 166 7.67 6.81 -7.87
N VAL A 167 8.55 5.92 -7.39
CA VAL A 167 8.16 4.57 -6.95
C VAL A 167 8.35 4.49 -5.45
N LEU A 168 7.26 4.16 -4.75
CA LEU A 168 7.22 4.02 -3.31
C LEU A 168 6.85 2.59 -2.95
N TRP A 169 7.54 2.05 -1.95
CA TRP A 169 7.12 0.86 -1.24
C TRP A 169 6.36 1.24 0.02
N ILE A 170 5.22 0.60 0.26
CA ILE A 170 4.39 0.80 1.43
C ILE A 170 4.33 -0.51 2.20
N TYR A 171 4.81 -0.48 3.44
CA TYR A 171 4.70 -1.57 4.39
C TYR A 171 3.54 -1.27 5.32
N ILE A 172 2.60 -2.21 5.41
CA ILE A 172 1.53 -2.20 6.40
C ILE A 172 1.93 -3.19 7.48
N LEU A 173 2.07 -2.71 8.71
CA LEU A 173 2.52 -3.49 9.84
C LEU A 173 1.39 -3.59 10.86
N LEU A 174 1.29 -4.74 11.50
CA LEU A 174 0.33 -4.99 12.56
C LEU A 174 1.05 -5.19 13.89
N ARG A 175 0.88 -4.26 14.82
CA ARG A 175 1.40 -4.41 16.17
C ARG A 175 0.53 -5.36 16.98
N MET A 176 1.17 -6.31 17.64
CA MET A 176 0.54 -7.18 18.63
C MET A 176 1.35 -7.19 19.92
N ASP A 177 0.65 -7.26 21.04
CA ASP A 177 1.20 -7.59 22.34
C ASP A 177 0.86 -9.06 22.66
N PRO A 178 1.63 -9.77 23.50
CA PRO A 178 1.31 -11.16 23.89
C PRO A 178 -0.08 -11.33 24.52
N LEU A 179 -0.66 -10.25 25.06
CA LEU A 179 -2.01 -10.22 25.62
C LEU A 179 -3.11 -10.20 24.56
N ASP A 180 -2.79 -9.92 23.29
CA ASP A 180 -3.73 -9.96 22.17
C ASP A 180 -3.93 -11.38 21.60
N ALA A 181 -3.57 -12.42 22.37
CA ALA A 181 -3.62 -13.81 21.93
C ALA A 181 -5.04 -14.24 21.51
N PHE A 182 -5.12 -14.93 20.38
CA PHE A 182 -6.36 -15.48 19.85
C PHE A 182 -6.63 -16.83 20.52
N LEU A 183 -7.51 -16.88 21.54
CA LEU A 183 -7.86 -18.10 22.26
C LEU A 183 -9.39 -18.24 22.43
N PRO A 184 -9.98 -19.45 22.37
CA PRO A 184 -9.49 -20.70 21.76
C PRO A 184 -9.99 -20.93 20.32
N ASP A 185 -11.06 -20.26 19.88
CA ASP A 185 -11.66 -20.34 18.53
C ASP A 185 -12.00 -18.97 17.85
N PRO A 186 -11.23 -17.86 18.00
CA PRO A 186 -11.49 -16.67 17.20
C PRO A 186 -10.98 -16.84 15.76
N PRO A 187 -11.50 -16.08 14.77
CA PRO A 187 -10.77 -15.93 13.53
C PRO A 187 -9.36 -15.43 13.88
N VAL A 188 -8.32 -16.11 13.39
CA VAL A 188 -6.91 -15.72 13.56
C VAL A 188 -6.36 -15.01 12.32
N SER A 189 -7.29 -14.65 11.43
CA SER A 189 -6.99 -13.94 10.20
C SER A 189 -7.89 -12.73 10.01
N GLY A 190 -7.36 -11.75 9.29
CA GLY A 190 -8.05 -10.52 8.96
C GLY A 190 -7.46 -9.91 7.69
N THR A 191 -8.28 -9.11 7.03
CA THR A 191 -7.94 -8.47 5.78
C THR A 191 -8.25 -6.98 5.90
N LEU A 192 -7.31 -6.17 5.44
CA LEU A 192 -7.46 -4.72 5.40
C LEU A 192 -7.27 -4.21 3.98
N THR A 193 -8.17 -3.34 3.54
CA THR A 193 -8.10 -2.64 2.27
C THR A 193 -7.76 -1.17 2.52
N PHE A 194 -6.79 -0.65 1.76
CA PHE A 194 -6.27 0.70 1.87
C PHE A 194 -6.57 1.48 0.59
N THR A 195 -7.16 2.66 0.74
CA THR A 195 -7.40 3.56 -0.39
C THR A 195 -6.45 4.74 -0.33
N TYR A 196 -5.91 5.12 -1.49
CA TYR A 196 -4.96 6.21 -1.59
C TYR A 196 -5.46 7.27 -2.56
N ARG A 197 -5.00 8.51 -2.36
CA ARG A 197 -5.18 9.59 -3.32
C ARG A 197 -3.92 10.42 -3.43
N LEU A 198 -3.76 11.04 -4.59
CA LEU A 198 -2.87 12.18 -4.77
C LEU A 198 -3.73 13.43 -4.77
N ARG A 199 -3.37 14.42 -3.97
CA ARG A 199 -4.01 15.74 -4.04
C ARG A 199 -2.96 16.78 -4.39
N ASN A 200 -3.36 17.69 -5.28
CA ASN A 200 -2.76 19.00 -5.35
C ASN A 200 -3.08 19.70 -4.03
N ASN A 201 -2.05 20.27 -3.42
CA ASN A 201 -2.31 21.34 -2.48
C ASN A 201 -2.80 22.58 -3.22
#